data_AF-A0A7V5E9L4-F1
#
_entry.id   AF-A0A7V5E9L4-F1
#
_cell.length_a   1.000
_cell.length_b   1.000
_cell.length_c   1.000
_cell.angle_alpha   90.00
_cell.angle_beta   90.00
_cell.angle_gamma   90.00
#
_symmetry.space_group_name_H-M   'P 1'
#
loop_
_entity.id
_entity.type
_entity.pdbx_description
1 polymer ?
#
loop_
_entity_poly.entity_id
_entity_poly.type
_entity_poly.pdbx_seq_one_letter_code
_entity_poly.pdbx_strand_id
1 'polypeptide(L)'
;MKSLSQENRVILGVDLGSNSIGWALFDEISGDVKAAGVRVFDAGVEGEKKEIESGREESRAKKRREARQIRRQTWRRAQRLRKLYNILQEKGLLPKGSVDEVIPKIDLSLYQRYAPHLSNAHILPYYLRAKALDEKLEPFELGRALYHLAQRRGFKGNRRINTSEDEEENRKEIIELEQKIQETGARTLGEYFSKLDPEKERIRNRRISRKMYEDEFNKIWEKQKNFHPDLTDELKDRIHDAIFHQRPLKSQKHLIGECELEPGQKRALKALLICQKFRFLQKINDTTVLEPGRTPRPFSHEERQKLISELDKKSELTFAQVRKLLKLSNDCRFTSADKGKLLGNLTAAKIIEVIGEQKWFSLPEVKRRKMVAYLLHRDTESIKNRVMREFGLDPSTAEKFAQITLEKGYIRLSIAALKKLIPLMEQGSPFETAKRQIPEYNQRLSFTCEPKEFLPPVLDTNEFSAEKSGLTIRNPMVTRALAELRKVVNALIKRYGKPDTIRIELARELKKIKKSAKK
;
A
#
# COMPACT_ATOMS: atom_id res chain seq x y z
N MET A 1 64.96 -25.43 -7.01
CA MET A 1 63.51 -25.71 -7.14
C MET A 1 62.95 -25.99 -5.75
N LYS A 2 62.27 -25.02 -5.13
CA LYS A 2 61.49 -25.30 -3.92
C LYS A 2 60.26 -26.07 -4.37
N SER A 3 60.09 -27.30 -3.89
CA SER A 3 58.85 -28.06 -4.09
C SER A 3 57.70 -27.22 -3.54
N LEU A 4 56.82 -26.75 -4.42
CA LEU A 4 55.50 -26.28 -4.02
C LEU A 4 54.82 -27.47 -3.36
N SER A 5 54.79 -27.49 -2.03
CA SER A 5 53.87 -28.36 -1.29
C SER A 5 52.48 -28.10 -1.85
N GLN A 6 51.83 -29.13 -2.39
CA GLN A 6 50.42 -29.07 -2.75
C GLN A 6 49.63 -28.69 -1.49
N GLU A 7 49.33 -27.39 -1.34
CA GLU A 7 48.50 -26.92 -0.24
C GLU A 7 47.12 -27.54 -0.40
N ASN A 8 46.71 -28.33 0.60
CA ASN A 8 45.40 -28.95 0.69
C ASN A 8 44.30 -27.94 0.37
N ARG A 9 43.63 -28.09 -0.77
CA ARG A 9 42.55 -27.20 -1.18
C ARG A 9 41.25 -27.61 -0.48
N VAL A 10 40.81 -26.79 0.47
CA VAL A 10 39.64 -27.08 1.32
C VAL A 10 38.41 -26.35 0.81
N ILE A 11 37.36 -27.12 0.52
CA ILE A 11 36.06 -26.62 0.09
C ILE A 11 35.06 -26.74 1.25
N LEU A 12 34.40 -25.63 1.59
CA LEU A 12 33.24 -25.62 2.47
C LEU A 12 31.95 -25.69 1.64
N GLY A 13 31.29 -26.84 1.64
CA GLY A 13 29.93 -27.00 1.15
C GLY A 13 28.92 -26.55 2.21
N VAL A 14 27.91 -25.78 1.82
CA VAL A 14 26.83 -25.30 2.68
C VAL A 14 25.49 -25.52 1.99
N ASP A 15 24.59 -26.24 2.66
CA ASP A 15 23.17 -26.31 2.30
C ASP A 15 22.36 -25.44 3.26
N LEU A 16 21.84 -24.31 2.76
CA LEU A 16 21.13 -23.31 3.56
C LEU A 16 19.60 -23.50 3.45
N GLY A 17 19.00 -24.05 4.50
CA GLY A 17 17.56 -24.20 4.68
C GLY A 17 16.92 -23.09 5.51
N SER A 18 15.59 -23.20 5.70
CA SER A 18 14.78 -22.26 6.49
C SER A 18 14.93 -22.46 8.02
N ASN A 19 15.31 -23.65 8.45
CA ASN A 19 15.46 -24.09 9.85
C ASN A 19 16.70 -24.96 10.10
N SER A 20 17.55 -25.14 9.09
CA SER A 20 18.75 -25.96 9.18
C SER A 20 19.83 -25.47 8.23
N ILE A 21 21.09 -25.70 8.61
CA ILE A 21 22.27 -25.49 7.77
C ILE A 21 23.07 -26.79 7.79
N GLY A 22 23.06 -27.51 6.68
CA GLY A 22 24.02 -28.59 6.44
C GLY A 22 25.36 -28.01 6.01
N TRP A 23 26.45 -28.58 6.50
CA TRP A 23 27.80 -28.18 6.07
C TRP A 23 28.74 -29.36 6.00
N ALA A 24 29.71 -29.30 5.08
CA ALA A 24 30.78 -30.27 4.94
C ALA A 24 32.08 -29.57 4.51
N LEU A 25 33.19 -29.93 5.14
CA LEU A 25 34.54 -29.58 4.74
C LEU A 25 35.12 -30.74 3.94
N PHE A 26 35.44 -30.48 2.69
CA PHE A 26 35.97 -31.45 1.74
C PHE A 26 37.39 -31.05 1.35
N ASP A 27 38.31 -31.99 1.39
CA ASP A 27 39.66 -31.81 0.84
C ASP A 27 39.64 -32.26 -0.62
N GLU A 28 39.88 -31.33 -1.54
CA GLU A 28 39.85 -31.62 -2.98
C GLU A 28 41.02 -32.50 -3.44
N ILE A 29 42.13 -32.51 -2.70
CA ILE A 29 43.33 -33.28 -3.06
C ILE A 29 43.21 -34.71 -2.57
N SER A 30 42.80 -34.91 -1.31
CA SER A 30 42.64 -36.27 -0.77
C SER A 30 41.31 -36.92 -1.16
N GLY A 31 40.30 -36.12 -1.52
CA GLY A 31 38.95 -36.59 -1.79
C GLY A 31 38.15 -36.90 -0.52
N ASP A 32 38.66 -36.54 0.66
CA ASP A 32 38.04 -36.88 1.94
C ASP A 32 37.14 -35.77 2.49
N VAL A 33 36.10 -36.19 3.22
CA VAL A 33 35.32 -35.30 4.07
C VAL A 33 36.03 -35.15 5.41
N LYS A 34 36.69 -34.01 5.63
CA LYS A 34 37.40 -33.68 6.87
C LYS A 34 36.47 -33.55 8.07
N ALA A 35 35.30 -32.95 7.84
CA ALA A 35 34.27 -32.80 8.87
C ALA A 35 32.93 -32.47 8.20
N ALA A 36 31.84 -32.88 8.82
CA ALA A 36 30.49 -32.48 8.40
C ALA A 36 29.59 -32.31 9.62
N GLY A 37 28.49 -31.58 9.43
CA GLY A 37 27.51 -31.41 10.49
C GLY A 37 26.27 -30.69 10.01
N VAL A 38 25.28 -30.63 10.90
CA VAL A 38 24.03 -29.91 10.66
C VAL A 38 23.74 -29.01 11.85
N ARG A 39 23.50 -27.73 11.57
CA ARG A 39 23.01 -26.78 12.58
C ARG A 39 21.50 -26.62 12.41
N VAL A 40 20.73 -27.12 13.38
CA VAL A 40 19.27 -26.93 13.43
C VAL A 40 18.92 -25.73 14.31
N PHE A 41 17.94 -24.94 13.90
CA PHE A 41 17.44 -23.77 14.62
C PHE A 41 15.96 -23.52 14.31
N ASP A 42 15.20 -22.93 15.22
CA ASP A 42 13.80 -22.64 14.91
C ASP A 42 13.70 -21.64 13.75
N ALA A 43 12.71 -21.81 12.88
CA ALA A 43 12.41 -20.82 11.86
C ALA A 43 12.08 -19.46 12.52
N GLY A 44 12.40 -18.34 11.86
CA GLY A 44 12.10 -16.98 12.34
C GLY A 44 10.60 -16.59 12.33
N VAL A 45 9.70 -17.58 12.26
CA VAL A 45 8.27 -17.46 11.93
C VAL A 45 7.45 -18.49 12.74
N GLU A 46 6.12 -18.34 12.76
CA GLU A 46 5.19 -19.33 13.32
C GLU A 46 4.44 -20.03 12.16
N GLY A 47 4.24 -21.34 12.29
CA GLY A 47 3.51 -22.19 11.34
C GLY A 47 3.93 -23.65 11.48
N GLU A 48 3.11 -24.57 10.96
CA GLU A 48 3.52 -25.97 10.81
C GLU A 48 4.65 -26.09 9.76
N LYS A 49 5.43 -27.17 9.80
CA LYS A 49 6.54 -27.40 8.87
C LYS A 49 6.11 -27.24 7.40
N LYS A 50 4.95 -27.81 7.03
CA LYS A 50 4.34 -27.68 5.69
C LYS A 50 3.93 -26.24 5.33
N GLU A 51 3.55 -25.41 6.29
CA GLU A 51 3.18 -24.01 6.05
C GLU A 51 4.41 -23.14 5.81
N ILE A 52 5.48 -23.42 6.54
CA ILE A 52 6.80 -22.77 6.41
C ILE A 52 7.43 -23.15 5.05
N GLU A 53 7.41 -24.43 4.68
CA GLU A 53 7.94 -24.94 3.41
C GLU A 53 7.14 -24.43 2.19
N SER A 54 5.84 -24.12 2.39
CA SER A 54 4.97 -23.56 1.35
C SER A 54 4.92 -22.03 1.28
N GLY A 55 5.66 -21.31 2.13
CA GLY A 55 5.71 -19.84 2.12
C GLY A 55 4.40 -19.18 2.64
N ARG A 56 3.58 -19.94 3.36
CA ARG A 56 2.28 -19.50 3.91
C ARG A 56 2.37 -19.01 5.34
N GLU A 57 3.55 -19.06 5.95
CA GLU A 57 3.78 -18.71 7.34
C GLU A 57 3.34 -17.29 7.73
N GLU A 58 3.14 -17.11 9.03
CA GLU A 58 2.86 -15.81 9.62
C GLU A 58 4.01 -15.36 10.51
N SER A 59 4.48 -14.13 10.29
CA SER A 59 5.46 -13.53 11.20
C SER A 59 4.86 -13.40 12.60
N ARG A 60 5.60 -13.81 13.64
CA ARG A 60 5.25 -13.56 15.05
C ARG A 60 4.91 -12.08 15.32
N ALA A 61 5.55 -11.17 14.57
CA ALA A 61 5.30 -9.73 14.66
C ALA A 61 3.90 -9.31 14.17
N LYS A 62 3.20 -10.15 13.37
CA LYS A 62 1.82 -9.91 12.91
C LYS A 62 0.83 -10.00 14.07
N LYS A 63 0.82 -11.10 14.83
CA LYS A 63 -0.03 -11.28 16.03
C LYS A 63 0.16 -10.12 17.02
N ARG A 64 1.41 -9.75 17.32
CA ARG A 64 1.74 -8.59 18.18
C ARG A 64 1.17 -7.28 17.62
N ARG A 65 1.22 -7.07 16.31
CA ARG A 65 0.71 -5.86 15.64
C ARG A 65 -0.81 -5.77 15.73
N GLU A 66 -1.51 -6.88 15.51
CA GLU A 66 -2.98 -6.96 15.57
C GLU A 66 -3.50 -6.74 16.98
N ALA A 67 -2.93 -7.42 17.99
CA ALA A 67 -3.28 -7.20 19.38
C ALA A 67 -3.07 -5.74 19.80
N ARG A 68 -1.96 -5.11 19.36
CA ARG A 68 -1.71 -3.68 19.59
C ARG A 68 -2.72 -2.77 18.87
N GLN A 69 -3.19 -3.15 17.69
CA GLN A 69 -4.23 -2.41 16.96
C GLN A 69 -5.55 -2.44 17.71
N ILE A 70 -5.99 -3.61 18.18
CA ILE A 70 -7.20 -3.79 18.98
C ILE A 70 -7.14 -2.92 20.25
N ARG A 71 -6.05 -3.01 21.04
CA ARG A 71 -5.87 -2.18 22.24
C ARG A 71 -6.00 -0.69 21.95
N ARG A 72 -5.40 -0.21 20.85
CA ARG A 72 -5.50 1.20 20.44
C ARG A 72 -6.92 1.58 20.02
N GLN A 73 -7.65 0.70 19.33
CA GLN A 73 -9.03 0.95 18.92
C GLN A 73 -9.95 1.03 20.15
N THR A 74 -9.82 0.09 21.09
CA THR A 74 -10.56 0.09 22.36
C THR A 74 -10.29 1.36 23.15
N TRP A 75 -9.02 1.69 23.38
CA TRP A 75 -8.63 2.90 24.11
C TRP A 75 -9.19 4.17 23.45
N ARG A 76 -9.09 4.30 22.12
CA ARG A 76 -9.64 5.46 21.38
C ARG A 76 -11.16 5.53 21.43
N ARG A 77 -11.85 4.39 21.42
CA ARG A 77 -13.31 4.34 21.58
C ARG A 77 -13.70 4.84 22.98
N ALA A 78 -13.06 4.35 24.02
CA ALA A 78 -13.30 4.80 25.39
C ALA A 78 -13.03 6.31 25.56
N GLN A 79 -11.90 6.80 25.04
CA GLN A 79 -11.56 8.23 25.06
C GLN A 79 -12.58 9.10 24.32
N ARG A 80 -13.04 8.65 23.15
CA ARG A 80 -14.11 9.34 22.41
C ARG A 80 -15.40 9.44 23.23
N LEU A 81 -15.85 8.30 23.78
CA LEU A 81 -17.08 8.25 24.56
C LEU A 81 -16.99 9.15 25.79
N ARG A 82 -15.86 9.11 26.51
CA ARG A 82 -15.59 9.99 27.66
C ARG A 82 -15.55 11.46 27.26
N LYS A 83 -14.87 11.82 26.16
CA LYS A 83 -14.82 13.20 25.64
C LYS A 83 -16.22 13.73 25.36
N LEU A 84 -17.03 12.97 24.61
CA LEU A 84 -18.40 13.38 24.31
C LEU A 84 -19.25 13.46 25.58
N TYR A 85 -19.17 12.46 26.45
CA TYR A 85 -19.93 12.42 27.70
C TYR A 85 -19.69 13.68 28.56
N ASN A 86 -18.43 14.07 28.73
CA ASN A 86 -18.07 15.28 29.48
C ASN A 86 -18.66 16.54 28.83
N ILE A 87 -18.61 16.66 27.49
CA ILE A 87 -19.21 17.79 26.77
C ILE A 87 -20.74 17.83 26.99
N LEU A 88 -21.40 16.68 26.94
CA LEU A 88 -22.85 16.60 27.15
C LEU A 88 -23.24 16.95 28.60
N GLN A 89 -22.46 16.54 29.60
CA GLN A 89 -22.68 16.95 30.99
C GLN A 89 -22.43 18.43 31.23
N GLU A 90 -21.34 18.98 30.68
CA GLU A 90 -21.01 20.42 30.75
C GLU A 90 -22.17 21.28 30.24
N LYS A 91 -22.89 20.79 29.21
CA LYS A 91 -24.01 21.50 28.57
C LYS A 91 -25.39 21.05 29.06
N GLY A 92 -25.48 20.31 30.16
CA GLY A 92 -26.76 19.88 30.72
C GLY A 92 -27.56 18.92 29.84
N LEU A 93 -26.95 18.37 28.80
CA LEU A 93 -27.55 17.33 27.93
C LEU A 93 -27.43 15.94 28.56
N LEU A 94 -26.62 15.78 29.60
CA LEU A 94 -26.61 14.61 30.47
C LEU A 94 -26.50 15.05 31.94
N PRO A 95 -27.07 14.30 32.89
CA PRO A 95 -26.94 14.58 34.31
C PRO A 95 -25.50 14.32 34.78
N LYS A 96 -25.09 15.02 35.85
CA LYS A 96 -23.79 14.83 36.50
C LYS A 96 -23.68 13.41 37.08
N GLY A 97 -22.47 12.86 37.09
CA GLY A 97 -22.18 11.51 37.58
C GLY A 97 -21.21 10.74 36.67
N SER A 98 -20.99 9.47 36.98
CA SER A 98 -20.15 8.60 36.16
C SER A 98 -20.95 8.01 34.98
N VAL A 99 -20.25 7.67 33.88
CA VAL A 99 -20.87 7.05 32.69
C VAL A 99 -21.61 5.76 33.05
N ASP A 100 -21.00 4.95 33.92
CA ASP A 100 -21.49 3.63 34.29
C ASP A 100 -22.75 3.69 35.17
N GLU A 101 -22.99 4.82 35.85
CA GLU A 101 -24.23 5.06 36.61
C GLU A 101 -25.28 5.77 35.76
N VAL A 102 -24.88 6.81 35.03
CA VAL A 102 -25.81 7.72 34.35
C VAL A 102 -26.47 7.07 33.15
N ILE A 103 -25.70 6.39 32.29
CA ILE A 103 -26.25 5.84 31.05
C ILE A 103 -27.30 4.74 31.32
N PRO A 104 -27.06 3.77 32.22
CA PRO A 104 -28.08 2.77 32.54
C PRO A 104 -29.35 3.36 33.16
N LYS A 105 -29.22 4.36 34.06
CA LYS A 105 -30.37 5.03 34.67
C LYS A 105 -31.23 5.76 33.64
N ILE A 106 -30.59 6.49 32.72
CA ILE A 106 -31.28 7.17 31.62
C ILE A 106 -31.93 6.15 30.68
N ASP A 107 -31.21 5.08 30.31
CA ASP A 107 -31.77 4.06 29.43
C ASP A 107 -33.01 3.41 30.05
N LEU A 108 -32.99 3.13 31.36
CA LEU A 108 -34.15 2.59 32.07
C LEU A 108 -35.32 3.59 32.10
N SER A 109 -35.08 4.85 32.48
CA SER A 109 -36.14 5.87 32.57
C SER A 109 -36.76 6.16 31.21
N LEU A 110 -35.93 6.29 30.16
CA LEU A 110 -36.40 6.54 28.81
C LEU A 110 -37.09 5.31 28.22
N TYR A 111 -36.63 4.09 28.54
CA TYR A 111 -37.34 2.87 28.13
C TYR A 111 -38.73 2.81 28.76
N GLN A 112 -38.88 3.07 30.06
CA GLN A 112 -40.19 3.10 30.72
C GLN A 112 -41.13 4.14 30.08
N ARG A 113 -40.60 5.32 29.74
CA ARG A 113 -41.38 6.39 29.09
C ARG A 113 -41.84 6.02 27.68
N TYR A 114 -40.99 5.35 26.91
CA TYR A 114 -41.24 5.10 25.49
C TYR A 114 -41.57 3.65 25.14
N ALA A 115 -41.68 2.75 26.12
CA ALA A 115 -41.94 1.33 25.89
C ALA A 115 -43.09 1.04 24.89
N PRO A 116 -44.23 1.77 24.91
CA PRO A 116 -45.32 1.54 23.95
C PRO A 116 -44.94 1.78 22.48
N HIS A 117 -43.87 2.53 22.22
CA HIS A 117 -43.38 2.87 20.88
C HIS A 117 -42.17 2.02 20.44
N LEU A 118 -41.72 1.07 21.26
CA LEU A 118 -40.50 0.31 21.04
C LEU A 118 -40.81 -1.17 20.85
N SER A 119 -40.25 -1.80 19.82
CA SER A 119 -40.29 -3.26 19.68
C SER A 119 -39.46 -3.96 20.76
N ASN A 120 -38.33 -3.35 21.16
CA ASN A 120 -37.54 -3.75 22.32
C ASN A 120 -36.59 -2.63 22.78
N ALA A 121 -35.89 -2.83 23.90
CA ALA A 121 -34.97 -1.86 24.49
C ALA A 121 -33.80 -1.48 23.56
N HIS A 122 -33.41 -2.32 22.60
CA HIS A 122 -32.34 -1.98 21.65
C HIS A 122 -32.74 -0.89 20.66
N ILE A 123 -34.05 -0.70 20.43
CA ILE A 123 -34.57 0.32 19.51
C ILE A 123 -34.55 1.71 20.13
N LEU A 124 -34.60 1.84 21.46
CA LEU A 124 -34.70 3.12 22.16
C LEU A 124 -33.74 4.21 21.60
N PRO A 125 -32.43 3.98 21.45
CA PRO A 125 -31.53 5.02 20.94
C PRO A 125 -31.82 5.41 19.49
N TYR A 126 -32.32 4.49 18.65
CA TYR A 126 -32.71 4.77 17.27
C TYR A 126 -34.03 5.53 17.21
N TYR A 127 -34.99 5.15 18.06
CA TYR A 127 -36.25 5.87 18.21
C TYR A 127 -36.02 7.34 18.60
N LEU A 128 -35.17 7.61 19.60
CA LEU A 128 -34.82 8.99 19.98
C LEU A 128 -34.19 9.76 18.83
N ARG A 129 -33.28 9.12 18.07
CA ARG A 129 -32.65 9.73 16.89
C ARG A 129 -33.67 10.06 15.79
N ALA A 130 -34.67 9.20 15.59
CA ALA A 130 -35.76 9.44 14.64
C ALA A 130 -36.67 10.59 15.11
N LYS A 131 -37.12 10.54 16.37
CA LYS A 131 -37.98 11.57 17.00
C LYS A 131 -37.34 12.96 16.95
N ALA A 132 -36.02 13.03 17.11
CA ALA A 132 -35.26 14.29 17.03
C ALA A 132 -35.33 15.01 15.67
N LEU A 133 -35.81 14.34 14.61
CA LEU A 133 -35.99 14.96 13.29
C LEU A 133 -37.30 15.75 13.18
N ASP A 134 -38.27 15.47 14.06
CA ASP A 134 -39.64 15.98 13.94
C ASP A 134 -40.02 16.87 15.12
N GLU A 135 -39.69 16.43 16.34
CA GLU A 135 -40.17 17.02 17.58
C GLU A 135 -39.01 17.50 18.48
N LYS A 136 -39.32 18.36 19.45
CA LYS A 136 -38.40 18.73 20.52
C LYS A 136 -38.08 17.50 21.37
N LEU A 137 -36.80 17.22 21.59
CA LEU A 137 -36.36 16.26 22.61
C LEU A 137 -36.08 16.97 23.93
N GLU A 138 -36.30 16.28 25.04
CA GLU A 138 -35.79 16.77 26.32
C GLU A 138 -34.24 16.70 26.36
N PRO A 139 -33.56 17.54 27.16
CA PRO A 139 -32.09 17.62 27.15
C PRO A 139 -31.39 16.27 27.26
N PHE A 140 -31.87 15.38 28.14
CA PHE A 140 -31.28 14.06 28.35
C PHE A 140 -31.60 13.05 27.24
N GLU A 141 -32.72 13.23 26.54
CA GLU A 141 -33.07 12.44 25.35
C GLU A 141 -32.13 12.79 24.20
N LEU A 142 -31.93 14.09 23.97
CA LEU A 142 -31.00 14.59 22.97
C LEU A 142 -29.57 14.15 23.27
N GLY A 143 -29.11 14.32 24.52
CA GLY A 143 -27.79 13.86 24.93
C GLY A 143 -27.61 12.36 24.74
N ARG A 144 -28.63 11.54 25.04
CA ARG A 144 -28.57 10.09 24.85
C ARG A 144 -28.54 9.68 23.37
N ALA A 145 -29.27 10.39 22.50
CA ALA A 145 -29.25 10.20 21.06
C ALA A 145 -27.85 10.51 20.47
N LEU A 146 -27.26 11.65 20.86
CA LEU A 146 -25.91 12.05 20.45
C LEU A 146 -24.83 11.09 20.98
N TYR A 147 -24.95 10.65 22.24
CA TYR A 147 -24.04 9.67 22.82
C TYR A 147 -24.03 8.34 22.05
N HIS A 148 -25.19 7.91 21.55
CA HIS A 148 -25.31 6.71 20.72
C HIS A 148 -24.52 6.82 19.40
N LEU A 149 -24.54 7.98 18.74
CA LEU A 149 -23.74 8.22 17.51
C LEU A 149 -22.23 8.04 17.76
N ALA A 150 -21.73 8.38 18.96
CA ALA A 150 -20.33 8.13 19.31
C ALA A 150 -20.01 6.66 19.56
N GLN A 151 -20.97 5.85 20.01
CA GLN A 151 -20.76 4.42 20.22
C GLN A 151 -20.45 3.72 18.90
N ARG A 152 -21.06 4.18 17.80
CA ARG A 152 -20.88 3.67 16.44
C ARG A 152 -20.91 4.82 15.43
N ARG A 153 -19.76 5.14 14.85
CA ARG A 153 -19.59 6.30 13.94
C ARG A 153 -19.32 5.93 12.48
N GLY A 154 -19.64 4.70 12.10
CA GLY A 154 -19.41 4.17 10.75
C GLY A 154 -17.95 4.08 10.31
N PHE A 155 -17.76 3.48 9.13
CA PHE A 155 -16.50 3.36 8.43
C PHE A 155 -16.22 4.63 7.60
N LYS A 156 -15.03 5.21 7.76
CA LYS A 156 -14.55 6.30 6.90
C LYS A 156 -13.46 5.75 6.00
N GLY A 157 -13.78 5.62 4.70
CA GLY A 157 -12.82 5.21 3.68
C GLY A 157 -11.63 6.18 3.66
N ASN A 158 -10.41 5.64 3.73
CA ASN A 158 -9.19 6.44 3.90
C ASN A 158 -8.34 6.59 2.63
N ARG A 159 -8.73 6.05 1.46
CA ARG A 159 -8.13 6.40 0.15
C ARG A 159 -8.72 5.71 -1.08
N ARG A 160 -8.50 6.39 -2.22
CA ARG A 160 -8.75 6.02 -3.63
C ARG A 160 -7.56 5.30 -4.30
N ILE A 161 -6.95 4.30 -3.67
CA ILE A 161 -5.81 3.58 -4.28
C ILE A 161 -6.13 2.08 -4.24
N ASN A 162 -6.51 1.51 -5.40
CA ASN A 162 -7.22 0.23 -5.62
C ASN A 162 -7.70 -0.47 -4.35
N THR A 163 -9.01 -0.45 -4.20
CA THR A 163 -9.82 -1.35 -3.38
C THR A 163 -9.26 -2.77 -3.45
N SER A 164 -9.03 -3.40 -2.30
CA SER A 164 -8.95 -4.86 -2.26
C SER A 164 -10.33 -5.45 -2.55
N GLU A 165 -10.40 -6.72 -2.94
CA GLU A 165 -11.68 -7.45 -3.09
C GLU A 165 -12.57 -7.25 -1.85
N ASP A 166 -12.00 -7.41 -0.64
CA ASP A 166 -12.69 -7.15 0.63
C ASP A 166 -13.23 -5.71 0.75
N GLU A 167 -12.56 -4.71 0.20
CA GLU A 167 -13.02 -3.31 0.27
C GLU A 167 -14.14 -3.04 -0.75
N GLU A 168 -14.19 -3.77 -1.87
CA GLU A 168 -15.28 -3.68 -2.85
C GLU A 168 -16.56 -4.29 -2.31
N GLU A 169 -16.46 -5.46 -1.68
CA GLU A 169 -17.57 -6.10 -0.97
C GLU A 169 -18.14 -5.17 0.12
N ASN A 170 -17.26 -4.59 0.95
CA ASN A 170 -17.67 -3.61 1.96
C ASN A 170 -18.40 -2.38 1.36
N ARG A 171 -18.01 -1.96 0.15
CA ARG A 171 -18.65 -0.83 -0.53
C ARG A 171 -20.02 -1.22 -1.10
N LYS A 172 -20.16 -2.43 -1.64
CA LYS A 172 -21.44 -2.96 -2.13
C LYS A 172 -22.45 -3.03 -0.99
N GLU A 173 -22.08 -3.61 0.15
CA GLU A 173 -22.96 -3.66 1.33
C GLU A 173 -23.44 -2.26 1.79
N ILE A 174 -22.55 -1.25 1.74
CA ILE A 174 -22.90 0.14 2.09
C ILE A 174 -23.93 0.69 1.08
N ILE A 175 -23.72 0.48 -0.22
CA ILE A 175 -24.61 0.97 -1.28
C ILE A 175 -25.98 0.29 -1.18
N GLU A 176 -26.02 -1.02 -0.97
CA GLU A 176 -27.27 -1.77 -0.78
C GLU A 176 -28.05 -1.28 0.44
N LEU A 177 -27.35 -0.96 1.54
CA LEU A 177 -27.98 -0.37 2.71
C LEU A 177 -28.52 1.04 2.43
N GLU A 178 -27.77 1.87 1.70
CA GLU A 178 -28.22 3.20 1.29
C GLU A 178 -29.49 3.12 0.42
N GLN A 179 -29.57 2.15 -0.49
CA GLN A 179 -30.77 1.88 -1.30
C GLN A 179 -31.96 1.47 -0.44
N LYS A 180 -31.79 0.51 0.49
CA LYS A 180 -32.87 0.09 1.41
C LYS A 180 -33.42 1.24 2.27
N ILE A 181 -32.55 2.16 2.70
CA ILE A 181 -32.97 3.35 3.46
C ILE A 181 -33.83 4.27 2.57
N GLN A 182 -33.44 4.45 1.30
CA GLN A 182 -34.21 5.24 0.35
C GLN A 182 -35.56 4.60 0.02
N GLU A 183 -35.58 3.29 -0.25
CA GLU A 183 -36.80 2.52 -0.57
C GLU A 183 -37.83 2.55 0.57
N THR A 184 -37.37 2.59 1.83
CA THR A 184 -38.25 2.71 3.01
C THR A 184 -38.70 4.14 3.30
N GLY A 185 -38.28 5.11 2.48
CA GLY A 185 -38.58 6.53 2.67
C GLY A 185 -37.97 7.13 3.94
N ALA A 186 -36.97 6.48 4.56
CA ALA A 186 -36.32 6.99 5.75
C ALA A 186 -35.31 8.10 5.38
N ARG A 187 -35.33 9.21 6.14
CA ARG A 187 -34.45 10.38 5.90
C ARG A 187 -33.04 10.14 6.43
N THR A 188 -32.89 9.24 7.40
CA THR A 188 -31.63 8.95 8.10
C THR A 188 -31.47 7.48 8.46
N LEU A 189 -30.25 7.08 8.78
CA LEU A 189 -29.93 5.74 9.26
C LEU A 189 -30.65 5.41 10.58
N GLY A 190 -30.68 6.36 11.52
CA GLY A 190 -31.39 6.21 12.79
C GLY A 190 -32.88 5.96 12.62
N GLU A 191 -33.53 6.71 11.73
CA GLU A 191 -34.94 6.57 11.38
C GLU A 191 -35.25 5.25 10.66
N TYR A 192 -34.37 4.78 9.78
CA TYR A 192 -34.53 3.45 9.18
C TYR A 192 -34.45 2.37 10.27
N PHE A 193 -33.42 2.42 11.12
CA PHE A 193 -33.24 1.42 12.18
C PHE A 193 -34.29 1.49 13.29
N SER A 194 -34.96 2.62 13.52
CA SER A 194 -36.05 2.71 14.49
C SER A 194 -37.31 1.95 14.04
N LYS A 195 -37.44 1.71 12.72
CA LYS A 195 -38.57 0.96 12.13
C LYS A 195 -38.32 -0.54 12.05
N LEU A 196 -37.10 -1.00 12.31
CA LEU A 196 -36.74 -2.42 12.23
C LEU A 196 -37.12 -3.15 13.51
N ASP A 197 -37.47 -4.42 13.36
CA ASP A 197 -37.61 -5.37 14.45
C ASP A 197 -36.31 -6.19 14.57
N PRO A 198 -35.50 -6.02 15.64
CA PRO A 198 -34.24 -6.73 15.81
C PRO A 198 -34.34 -8.25 15.88
N GLU A 199 -35.52 -8.80 16.20
CA GLU A 199 -35.80 -10.25 16.19
C GLU A 199 -35.88 -10.78 14.75
N LYS A 200 -36.38 -9.95 13.81
CA LYS A 200 -36.54 -10.31 12.39
C LYS A 200 -35.34 -9.90 11.56
N GLU A 201 -34.83 -8.69 11.79
CA GLU A 201 -33.75 -8.12 11.00
C GLU A 201 -32.66 -7.53 11.90
N ARG A 202 -31.48 -8.16 11.86
CA ARG A 202 -30.37 -7.77 12.74
C ARG A 202 -29.86 -6.37 12.41
N ILE A 203 -29.95 -5.43 13.35
CA ILE A 203 -29.39 -4.07 13.21
C ILE A 203 -27.85 -4.08 13.32
N ARG A 204 -27.29 -4.94 14.19
CA ARG A 204 -25.84 -5.05 14.41
C ARG A 204 -25.15 -5.83 13.29
N ASN A 205 -23.83 -5.63 13.15
CA ASN A 205 -22.97 -6.29 12.16
C ASN A 205 -23.19 -5.89 10.70
N ARG A 206 -23.76 -4.70 10.45
CA ARG A 206 -23.82 -4.11 9.10
C ARG A 206 -22.62 -3.21 8.82
N ARG A 207 -22.16 -3.18 7.56
CA ARG A 207 -21.22 -2.16 7.09
C ARG A 207 -21.97 -0.86 6.81
N ILE A 208 -21.55 0.20 7.50
CA ILE A 208 -22.21 1.50 7.46
C ILE A 208 -21.18 2.58 7.21
N SER A 209 -21.45 3.49 6.28
CA SER A 209 -20.54 4.60 5.99
C SER A 209 -20.58 5.65 7.10
N ARG A 210 -19.45 6.33 7.35
CA ARG A 210 -19.42 7.45 8.30
C ARG A 210 -20.29 8.62 7.82
N LYS A 211 -20.39 8.81 6.50
CA LYS A 211 -21.20 9.86 5.90
C LYS A 211 -22.66 9.77 6.36
N MET A 212 -23.24 8.57 6.41
CA MET A 212 -24.61 8.37 6.89
C MET A 212 -24.82 8.87 8.33
N TYR A 213 -23.84 8.66 9.22
CA TYR A 213 -23.90 9.17 10.58
C TYR A 213 -23.65 10.68 10.67
N GLU A 214 -22.76 11.23 9.84
CA GLU A 214 -22.49 12.68 9.75
C GLU A 214 -23.74 13.42 9.22
N ASP A 215 -24.37 12.91 8.15
CA ASP A 215 -25.59 13.47 7.56
C ASP A 215 -26.76 13.43 8.57
N GLU A 216 -26.91 12.33 9.31
CA GLU A 216 -27.92 12.22 10.36
C GLU A 216 -27.65 13.16 11.54
N PHE A 217 -26.41 13.23 12.03
CA PHE A 217 -26.01 14.18 13.08
C PHE A 217 -26.39 15.60 12.70
N ASN A 218 -26.07 16.01 11.46
CA ASN A 218 -26.40 17.34 10.96
C ASN A 218 -27.91 17.57 10.93
N LYS A 219 -28.72 16.64 10.41
CA LYS A 219 -30.19 16.79 10.39
C LYS A 219 -30.79 16.90 11.78
N ILE A 220 -30.34 16.07 12.73
CA ILE A 220 -30.75 16.15 14.13
C ILE A 220 -30.38 17.52 14.71
N TRP A 221 -29.15 17.97 14.50
CA TRP A 221 -28.67 19.25 15.02
C TRP A 221 -29.48 20.44 14.47
N GLU A 222 -29.67 20.49 13.14
CA GLU A 222 -30.41 21.56 12.48
C GLU A 222 -31.87 21.64 12.93
N LYS A 223 -32.48 20.51 13.27
CA LYS A 223 -33.84 20.50 13.83
C LYS A 223 -33.85 20.96 15.28
N GLN A 224 -32.99 20.37 16.12
CA GLN A 224 -33.01 20.58 17.57
C GLN A 224 -32.53 21.98 17.98
N LYS A 225 -31.66 22.64 17.20
CA LYS A 225 -31.24 24.02 17.49
C LYS A 225 -32.40 25.02 17.53
N ASN A 226 -33.52 24.73 16.85
CA ASN A 226 -34.71 25.58 16.88
C ASN A 226 -35.48 25.48 18.21
N PHE A 227 -35.23 24.43 19.00
CA PHE A 227 -35.87 24.20 20.29
C PHE A 227 -34.95 24.46 21.50
N HIS A 228 -33.65 24.53 21.26
CA HIS A 228 -32.61 24.65 22.28
C HIS A 228 -31.61 25.76 21.90
N PRO A 229 -31.76 26.98 22.44
CA PRO A 229 -30.88 28.11 22.13
C PRO A 229 -29.39 27.85 22.43
N ASP A 230 -29.09 26.96 23.38
CA ASP A 230 -27.72 26.62 23.77
C ASP A 230 -26.96 25.76 22.73
N LEU A 231 -27.64 25.28 21.67
CA LEU A 231 -27.03 24.51 20.58
C LEU A 231 -26.39 25.44 19.54
N THR A 232 -25.28 26.08 19.91
CA THR A 232 -24.51 26.96 19.03
C THR A 232 -23.65 26.18 18.02
N ASP A 233 -23.17 26.87 16.97
CA ASP A 233 -22.27 26.29 15.97
C ASP A 233 -20.93 25.84 16.57
N GLU A 234 -20.40 26.56 17.57
CA GLU A 234 -19.20 26.15 18.28
C GLU A 234 -19.42 24.83 19.04
N LEU A 235 -20.59 24.65 19.65
CA LEU A 235 -20.93 23.39 20.31
C LEU A 235 -21.12 22.26 19.30
N LYS A 236 -21.74 22.55 18.16
CA LYS A 236 -21.89 21.61 17.03
C LYS A 236 -20.52 21.06 16.62
N ASP A 237 -19.55 21.94 16.40
CA ASP A 237 -18.20 21.56 15.99
C ASP A 237 -17.47 20.76 17.07
N ARG A 238 -17.60 21.16 18.34
CA ARG A 238 -17.02 20.42 19.48
C ARG A 238 -17.57 18.99 19.58
N ILE A 239 -18.88 18.82 19.45
CA ILE A 239 -19.55 17.50 19.50
C ILE A 239 -19.24 16.68 18.25
N HIS A 240 -19.28 17.31 17.07
CA HIS A 240 -18.95 16.68 15.79
C HIS A 240 -17.50 16.15 15.80
N ASP A 241 -16.53 16.96 16.24
CA ASP A 241 -15.15 16.49 16.42
C ASP A 241 -15.07 15.34 17.44
N ALA A 242 -15.74 15.46 18.59
CA ALA A 242 -15.76 14.38 19.57
C ALA A 242 -16.26 13.06 18.96
N ILE A 243 -17.33 13.08 18.18
CA ILE A 243 -17.90 11.88 17.55
C ILE A 243 -17.01 11.39 16.40
N PHE A 244 -16.68 12.23 15.43
CA PHE A 244 -16.19 11.80 14.11
C PHE A 244 -14.67 11.88 13.92
N HIS A 245 -13.95 12.55 14.83
CA HIS A 245 -12.50 12.73 14.73
C HIS A 245 -11.75 11.40 14.63
N GLN A 246 -10.90 11.27 13.62
CA GLN A 246 -9.96 10.16 13.51
C GLN A 246 -8.56 10.68 13.27
N ARG A 247 -7.58 10.11 13.99
CA ARG A 247 -6.18 10.48 13.78
C ARG A 247 -5.78 10.18 12.33
N PRO A 248 -5.01 11.07 11.68
CA PRO A 248 -4.55 10.84 10.33
C PRO A 248 -3.65 9.61 10.26
N LEU A 249 -3.61 8.98 9.08
CA LEU A 249 -2.69 7.87 8.84
C LEU A 249 -1.24 8.38 8.92
N LYS A 250 -0.40 7.64 9.65
CA LYS A 250 1.03 7.95 9.73
C LYS A 250 1.69 7.87 8.36
N SER A 251 2.62 8.78 8.11
CA SER A 251 3.46 8.73 6.92
C SER A 251 4.31 7.47 6.92
N GLN A 252 4.33 6.75 5.80
CA GLN A 252 5.17 5.58 5.56
C GLN A 252 6.33 5.90 4.61
N LYS A 253 6.65 7.19 4.39
CA LYS A 253 7.73 7.62 3.48
C LYS A 253 9.09 7.02 3.83
N HIS A 254 9.37 6.82 5.12
CA HIS A 254 10.60 6.19 5.61
C HIS A 254 10.74 4.71 5.18
N LEU A 255 9.65 4.04 4.79
CA LEU A 255 9.70 2.65 4.32
C LEU A 255 10.09 2.53 2.84
N ILE A 256 10.08 3.64 2.10
CA ILE A 256 10.47 3.68 0.68
C ILE A 256 11.95 3.34 0.60
N GLY A 257 12.28 2.34 -0.23
CA GLY A 257 13.66 1.94 -0.47
C GLY A 257 14.47 3.02 -1.19
N GLU A 258 15.79 2.86 -1.16
CA GLU A 258 16.73 3.79 -1.80
C GLU A 258 17.06 3.36 -3.22
N CYS A 259 17.51 4.32 -4.01
CA CYS A 259 17.96 4.09 -5.37
C CYS A 259 19.32 3.39 -5.35
N GLU A 260 19.46 2.37 -6.20
CA GLU A 260 20.72 1.62 -6.33
C GLU A 260 21.87 2.44 -6.94
N LEU A 261 21.53 3.46 -7.75
CA LEU A 261 22.51 4.31 -8.46
C LEU A 261 22.79 5.65 -7.77
N GLU A 262 21.84 6.15 -6.97
CA GLU A 262 21.88 7.47 -6.33
C GLU A 262 21.67 7.31 -4.82
N PRO A 263 22.74 7.14 -4.02
CA PRO A 263 22.66 6.93 -2.57
C PRO A 263 21.90 8.05 -1.85
N GLY A 264 21.14 7.69 -0.81
CA GLY A 264 20.31 8.65 -0.08
C GLY A 264 19.06 9.13 -0.82
N GLN A 265 18.97 8.91 -2.15
CA GLN A 265 17.77 9.24 -2.92
C GLN A 265 16.74 8.13 -2.83
N LYS A 266 15.49 8.50 -2.52
CA LYS A 266 14.38 7.54 -2.47
C LYS A 266 13.94 7.12 -3.86
N ARG A 267 13.48 5.87 -3.97
CA ARG A 267 12.88 5.29 -5.18
C ARG A 267 11.69 6.13 -5.65
N ALA A 268 11.59 6.30 -6.97
CA ALA A 268 10.56 7.10 -7.60
C ALA A 268 9.23 6.35 -7.70
N LEU A 269 8.11 7.08 -7.56
CA LEU A 269 6.76 6.54 -7.72
C LEU A 269 6.55 6.09 -9.16
N LYS A 270 6.04 4.87 -9.34
CA LYS A 270 5.86 4.26 -10.67
C LYS A 270 4.98 5.11 -11.58
N ALA A 271 3.94 5.75 -11.04
CA ALA A 271 3.00 6.59 -11.78
C ALA A 271 3.58 7.94 -12.28
N LEU A 272 4.80 8.33 -11.91
CA LEU A 272 5.36 9.57 -12.45
C LEU A 272 5.63 9.43 -13.95
N LEU A 273 5.37 10.49 -14.72
CA LEU A 273 5.55 10.49 -16.18
C LEU A 273 6.97 10.03 -16.57
N ILE A 274 7.99 10.53 -15.87
CA ILE A 274 9.39 10.15 -16.09
C ILE A 274 9.65 8.64 -15.85
N CYS A 275 8.94 8.03 -14.89
CA CYS A 275 9.05 6.59 -14.60
C CYS A 275 8.32 5.74 -15.65
N GLN A 276 7.16 6.21 -16.12
CA GLN A 276 6.43 5.56 -17.22
C GLN A 276 7.26 5.61 -18.51
N LYS A 277 7.89 6.75 -18.79
CA LYS A 277 8.82 6.96 -19.90
C LYS A 277 10.03 6.03 -19.85
N PHE A 278 10.71 5.98 -18.72
CA PHE A 278 11.78 5.00 -18.49
C PHE A 278 11.36 3.57 -18.80
N ARG A 279 10.18 3.15 -18.30
CA ARG A 279 9.68 1.78 -18.50
C ARG A 279 9.49 1.43 -19.97
N PHE A 280 8.87 2.30 -20.75
CA PHE A 280 8.64 2.01 -22.16
C PHE A 280 9.92 2.16 -23.00
N LEU A 281 10.81 3.12 -22.67
CA LEU A 281 12.10 3.27 -23.35
C LEU A 281 12.98 2.03 -23.17
N GLN A 282 13.03 1.50 -21.95
CA GLN A 282 13.72 0.23 -21.69
C GLN A 282 13.18 -0.86 -22.60
N LYS A 283 11.85 -0.99 -22.68
CA LYS A 283 11.23 -2.03 -23.50
C LYS A 283 11.46 -1.83 -25.00
N ILE A 284 11.43 -0.59 -25.50
CA ILE A 284 11.73 -0.26 -26.90
C ILE A 284 13.18 -0.64 -27.22
N ASN A 285 14.14 -0.20 -26.41
CA ASN A 285 15.56 -0.40 -26.69
C ASN A 285 15.99 -1.87 -26.52
N ASP A 286 15.33 -2.63 -25.64
CA ASP A 286 15.60 -4.06 -25.45
C ASP A 286 14.87 -4.96 -26.48
N THR A 287 13.99 -4.39 -27.31
CA THR A 287 13.23 -5.18 -28.30
C THR A 287 14.00 -5.30 -29.61
N THR A 288 14.14 -6.53 -30.07
CA THR A 288 14.71 -6.86 -31.38
C THR A 288 13.58 -7.22 -32.35
N VAL A 289 13.65 -6.65 -33.54
CA VAL A 289 12.78 -6.92 -34.69
C VAL A 289 13.34 -8.13 -35.44
N LEU A 290 12.49 -9.13 -35.64
CA LEU A 290 12.82 -10.38 -36.33
C LEU A 290 11.94 -10.50 -37.58
N GLU A 291 12.53 -10.21 -38.74
CA GLU A 291 11.85 -10.37 -40.04
C GLU A 291 12.39 -11.62 -40.75
N PRO A 292 11.52 -12.44 -41.38
CA PRO A 292 11.99 -13.59 -42.15
C PRO A 292 12.99 -13.18 -43.23
N GLY A 293 14.11 -13.91 -43.33
CA GLY A 293 15.15 -13.65 -44.34
C GLY A 293 16.00 -12.40 -44.09
N ARG A 294 15.84 -11.71 -42.95
CA ARG A 294 16.67 -10.55 -42.57
C ARG A 294 17.40 -10.79 -41.25
N THR A 295 18.49 -10.07 -41.07
CA THR A 295 19.24 -10.12 -39.82
C THR A 295 18.43 -9.46 -38.69
N PRO A 296 18.40 -10.07 -37.48
CA PRO A 296 17.80 -9.45 -36.30
C PRO A 296 18.39 -8.06 -36.05
N ARG A 297 17.52 -7.07 -35.85
CA ARG A 297 17.94 -5.67 -35.65
C ARG A 297 17.14 -4.99 -34.54
N PRO A 298 17.68 -3.97 -33.87
CA PRO A 298 16.86 -3.09 -33.05
C PRO A 298 15.92 -2.24 -33.92
N PHE A 299 15.00 -1.53 -33.26
CA PHE A 299 14.24 -0.48 -33.94
C PHE A 299 15.16 0.64 -34.43
N SER A 300 14.91 1.15 -35.64
CA SER A 300 15.62 2.29 -36.20
C SER A 300 15.29 3.58 -35.43
N HIS A 301 16.06 4.65 -35.66
CA HIS A 301 15.81 5.93 -34.99
C HIS A 301 14.38 6.44 -35.25
N GLU A 302 13.91 6.40 -36.49
CA GLU A 302 12.57 6.85 -36.87
C GLU A 302 11.46 5.97 -36.27
N GLU A 303 11.65 4.65 -36.28
CA GLU A 303 10.71 3.71 -35.67
C GLU A 303 10.59 3.99 -34.16
N ARG A 304 11.71 4.25 -33.50
CA ARG A 304 11.75 4.61 -32.07
C ARG A 304 11.01 5.91 -31.80
N GLN A 305 11.22 6.97 -32.59
CA GLN A 305 10.51 8.23 -32.39
C GLN A 305 8.99 8.08 -32.54
N LYS A 306 8.51 7.31 -33.52
CA LYS A 306 7.08 7.01 -33.70
C LYS A 306 6.52 6.21 -32.52
N LEU A 307 7.27 5.23 -32.01
CA LEU A 307 6.85 4.45 -30.85
C LEU A 307 6.81 5.31 -29.57
N ILE A 308 7.83 6.12 -29.34
CA ILE A 308 7.94 7.00 -28.17
C ILE A 308 6.77 8.00 -28.17
N SER A 309 6.50 8.64 -29.32
CA SER A 309 5.43 9.64 -29.42
C SER A 309 4.05 9.03 -29.18
N GLU A 310 3.77 7.82 -29.69
CA GLU A 310 2.50 7.12 -29.48
C GLU A 310 2.36 6.57 -28.05
N LEU A 311 3.41 5.96 -27.50
CA LEU A 311 3.39 5.40 -26.14
C LEU A 311 3.36 6.48 -25.06
N ASP A 312 3.77 7.72 -25.34
CA ASP A 312 3.61 8.82 -24.38
C ASP A 312 2.14 9.25 -24.20
N LYS A 313 1.27 8.91 -25.17
CA LYS A 313 -0.17 9.23 -25.11
C LYS A 313 -1.03 8.04 -24.70
N LYS A 314 -0.66 6.84 -25.15
CA LYS A 314 -1.47 5.62 -24.99
C LYS A 314 -1.06 4.82 -23.76
N SER A 315 -2.03 4.09 -23.22
CA SER A 315 -1.81 3.15 -22.10
C SER A 315 -0.94 1.98 -22.53
N GLU A 316 -1.11 1.51 -23.76
CA GLU A 316 -0.41 0.37 -24.35
C GLU A 316 -0.51 0.37 -25.88
N LEU A 317 0.39 -0.38 -26.51
CA LEU A 317 0.32 -0.77 -27.92
C LEU A 317 0.49 -2.29 -28.03
N THR A 318 -0.42 -2.96 -28.72
CA THR A 318 -0.24 -4.37 -29.08
C THR A 318 0.81 -4.50 -30.18
N PHE A 319 1.48 -5.64 -30.29
CA PHE A 319 2.48 -5.82 -31.35
C PHE A 319 1.87 -5.78 -32.76
N ALA A 320 0.56 -6.07 -32.90
CA ALA A 320 -0.16 -5.84 -34.14
C ALA A 320 -0.27 -4.34 -34.48
N GLN A 321 -0.59 -3.50 -33.48
CA GLN A 321 -0.59 -2.03 -33.65
C GLN A 321 0.82 -1.50 -33.94
N VAL A 322 1.85 -2.06 -33.31
CA VAL A 322 3.26 -1.72 -33.58
C VAL A 322 3.63 -2.02 -35.04
N ARG A 323 3.30 -3.21 -35.57
CA ARG A 323 3.52 -3.53 -36.99
C ARG A 323 2.83 -2.54 -37.92
N LYS A 324 1.56 -2.25 -37.65
CA LYS A 324 0.77 -1.28 -38.44
C LYS A 324 1.37 0.12 -38.40
N LEU A 325 1.77 0.60 -37.21
CA LEU A 325 2.36 1.92 -37.02
C LEU A 325 3.69 2.07 -37.75
N LEU A 326 4.53 1.03 -37.70
CA LEU A 326 5.86 1.03 -38.28
C LEU A 326 5.90 0.54 -39.73
N LYS A 327 4.77 0.10 -40.29
CA LYS A 327 4.65 -0.48 -41.63
C LYS A 327 5.58 -1.69 -41.83
N LEU A 328 5.71 -2.54 -40.81
CA LEU A 328 6.50 -3.78 -40.84
C LEU A 328 5.67 -4.93 -41.44
N SER A 329 6.36 -5.96 -41.95
CA SER A 329 5.70 -7.18 -42.46
C SER A 329 4.83 -7.85 -41.41
N ASN A 330 3.75 -8.52 -41.83
CA ASN A 330 2.87 -9.28 -40.94
C ASN A 330 3.60 -10.45 -40.27
N ASP A 331 4.60 -11.03 -40.93
CA ASP A 331 5.42 -12.12 -40.41
C ASP A 331 6.51 -11.64 -39.42
N CYS A 332 6.62 -10.32 -39.22
CA CYS A 332 7.55 -9.73 -38.27
C CYS A 332 7.22 -10.15 -36.84
N ARG A 333 8.22 -10.73 -36.17
CA ARG A 333 8.19 -11.08 -34.75
C ARG A 333 9.06 -10.12 -33.95
N PHE A 334 8.84 -10.11 -32.64
CA PHE A 334 9.62 -9.30 -31.71
C PHE A 334 10.11 -10.19 -30.58
N THR A 335 11.35 -10.06 -30.13
CA THR A 335 11.88 -10.82 -28.95
C THR A 335 11.09 -10.54 -27.66
N SER A 336 10.32 -9.47 -27.68
CA SER A 336 9.46 -9.02 -26.59
C SER A 336 8.01 -9.49 -26.71
N ALA A 337 7.65 -10.23 -27.77
CA ALA A 337 6.27 -10.55 -28.14
C ALA A 337 5.53 -11.40 -27.11
N ASP A 338 6.23 -12.27 -26.39
CA ASP A 338 5.68 -13.16 -25.35
C ASP A 338 5.04 -12.39 -24.19
N LYS A 339 5.38 -11.10 -24.04
CA LYS A 339 4.78 -10.19 -23.05
C LYS A 339 3.49 -9.52 -23.55
N GLY A 340 3.02 -9.86 -24.76
CA GLY A 340 1.75 -9.46 -25.38
C GLY A 340 1.66 -8.03 -25.91
N LYS A 341 2.28 -7.06 -25.23
CA LYS A 341 2.14 -5.62 -25.54
C LYS A 341 3.29 -4.77 -25.02
N LEU A 342 3.45 -3.59 -25.63
CA LEU A 342 4.27 -2.50 -25.10
C LEU A 342 3.40 -1.63 -24.20
N LEU A 343 3.71 -1.56 -22.91
CA LEU A 343 3.04 -0.65 -22.00
C LEU A 343 3.56 0.77 -22.24
N GLY A 344 2.64 1.71 -22.45
CA GLY A 344 2.94 3.13 -22.60
C GLY A 344 2.83 3.89 -21.29
N ASN A 345 2.45 5.16 -21.42
CA ASN A 345 2.26 6.10 -20.33
C ASN A 345 0.83 6.01 -19.78
N LEU A 346 0.60 5.02 -18.92
CA LEU A 346 -0.71 4.77 -18.28
C LEU A 346 -1.24 6.01 -17.54
N THR A 347 -0.35 6.83 -17.00
CA THR A 347 -0.73 8.03 -16.26
C THR A 347 -1.19 9.14 -17.21
N ALA A 348 -0.42 9.42 -18.27
CA ALA A 348 -0.84 10.38 -19.28
C ALA A 348 -2.14 9.93 -19.97
N ALA A 349 -2.26 8.66 -20.34
CA ALA A 349 -3.45 8.12 -21.00
C ALA A 349 -4.74 8.37 -20.20
N LYS A 350 -4.73 8.07 -18.89
CA LYS A 350 -5.88 8.34 -18.00
C LYS A 350 -6.21 9.82 -17.87
N ILE A 351 -5.20 10.69 -17.90
CA ILE A 351 -5.43 12.14 -17.83
C ILE A 351 -5.99 12.64 -19.16
N ILE A 352 -5.42 12.21 -20.28
CA ILE A 352 -5.85 12.54 -21.64
C ILE A 352 -7.31 12.11 -21.87
N GLU A 353 -7.72 10.94 -21.39
CA GLU A 353 -9.12 10.48 -21.44
C GLU A 353 -10.09 11.45 -20.77
N VAL A 354 -9.65 12.16 -19.73
CA VAL A 354 -10.49 13.10 -18.98
C VAL A 354 -10.44 14.52 -19.54
N ILE A 355 -9.24 15.04 -19.87
CA ILE A 355 -9.07 16.46 -20.24
C ILE A 355 -8.90 16.69 -21.75
N GLY A 356 -8.75 15.62 -22.54
CA GLY A 356 -8.48 15.66 -23.97
C GLY A 356 -7.00 15.78 -24.33
N GLU A 357 -6.63 15.21 -25.48
CA GLU A 357 -5.25 15.17 -25.98
C GLU A 357 -4.70 16.58 -26.27
N GLN A 358 -5.49 17.41 -26.97
CA GLN A 358 -5.09 18.77 -27.34
C GLN A 358 -4.74 19.62 -26.12
N LYS A 359 -5.58 19.58 -25.08
CA LYS A 359 -5.34 20.30 -23.82
C LYS A 359 -4.15 19.73 -23.06
N TRP A 360 -3.91 18.42 -23.09
CA TRP A 360 -2.75 17.84 -22.42
C TRP A 360 -1.43 18.28 -23.06
N PHE A 361 -1.32 18.24 -24.39
CA PHE A 361 -0.08 18.58 -25.08
C PHE A 361 0.17 20.08 -25.23
N SER A 362 -0.86 20.93 -25.09
CA SER A 362 -0.67 22.39 -24.99
C SER A 362 -0.03 22.82 -23.66
N LEU A 363 -0.06 21.96 -22.64
CA LEU A 363 0.55 22.25 -21.34
C LEU A 363 2.07 22.00 -21.35
N PRO A 364 2.88 22.95 -20.84
CA PRO A 364 4.30 22.73 -20.58
C PRO A 364 4.54 21.51 -19.68
N GLU A 365 5.68 20.84 -19.83
CA GLU A 365 6.01 19.63 -19.04
C GLU A 365 5.93 19.88 -17.52
N VAL A 366 6.32 21.07 -17.06
CA VAL A 366 6.20 21.47 -15.64
C VAL A 366 4.73 21.43 -15.19
N LYS A 367 3.80 21.92 -16.00
CA LYS A 367 2.36 21.89 -15.71
C LYS A 367 1.81 20.46 -15.73
N ARG A 368 2.20 19.64 -16.72
CA ARG A 368 1.84 18.21 -16.78
C ARG A 368 2.29 17.43 -15.54
N ARG A 369 3.53 17.66 -15.08
CA ARG A 369 4.05 17.07 -13.84
C ARG A 369 3.28 17.54 -12.60
N LYS A 370 2.87 18.82 -12.57
CA LYS A 370 2.06 19.38 -11.48
C LYS A 370 0.67 18.72 -11.40
N MET A 371 0.02 18.46 -12.54
CA MET A 371 -1.24 17.70 -12.57
C MET A 371 -1.10 16.30 -11.96
N VAL A 372 -0.05 15.56 -12.34
CA VAL A 372 0.23 14.25 -11.75
C VAL A 372 0.51 14.36 -10.26
N ALA A 373 1.23 15.39 -9.81
CA ALA A 373 1.47 15.63 -8.40
C ALA A 373 0.17 15.87 -7.61
N TYR A 374 -0.81 16.59 -8.19
CA TYR A 374 -2.14 16.77 -7.59
C TYR A 374 -2.86 15.43 -7.38
N LEU A 375 -2.83 14.52 -8.35
CA LEU A 375 -3.41 13.18 -8.21
C LEU A 375 -2.73 12.31 -7.14
N LEU A 376 -1.54 12.68 -6.64
CA LEU A 376 -0.90 12.02 -5.51
C LEU A 376 -1.42 12.51 -4.14
N HIS A 377 -2.12 13.65 -4.10
CA HIS A 377 -2.80 14.11 -2.89
C HIS A 377 -4.00 13.22 -2.53
N ARG A 378 -4.40 13.22 -1.25
CA ARG A 378 -5.49 12.35 -0.77
C ARG A 378 -6.88 13.00 -0.87
N ASP A 379 -6.92 14.31 -0.96
CA ASP A 379 -8.13 15.09 -0.81
C ASP A 379 -8.68 15.49 -2.18
N THR A 380 -9.81 14.88 -2.54
CA THR A 380 -10.54 15.13 -3.78
C THR A 380 -10.90 16.59 -3.95
N GLU A 381 -11.37 17.21 -2.87
CA GLU A 381 -11.89 18.58 -2.93
C GLU A 381 -10.74 19.54 -3.20
N SER A 382 -9.61 19.36 -2.49
CA SER A 382 -8.40 20.09 -2.81
C SER A 382 -7.88 19.80 -4.23
N ILE A 383 -8.02 18.58 -4.77
CA ILE A 383 -7.60 18.29 -6.16
C ILE A 383 -8.49 19.05 -7.14
N LYS A 384 -9.80 18.93 -6.99
CA LYS A 384 -10.82 19.59 -7.81
C LYS A 384 -10.61 21.10 -7.83
N ASN A 385 -10.52 21.72 -6.66
CA ASN A 385 -10.31 23.17 -6.54
C ASN A 385 -9.00 23.63 -7.18
N ARG A 386 -7.90 22.86 -7.01
CA ARG A 386 -6.62 23.20 -7.63
C ARG A 386 -6.67 23.09 -9.15
N VAL A 387 -7.32 22.07 -9.71
CA VAL A 387 -7.36 21.90 -11.16
C VAL A 387 -8.31 22.85 -11.85
N MET A 388 -9.41 23.22 -11.20
CA MET A 388 -10.27 24.31 -11.66
C MET A 388 -9.51 25.64 -11.67
N ARG A 389 -8.85 25.98 -10.55
CA ARG A 389 -8.14 27.26 -10.41
C ARG A 389 -6.95 27.41 -11.34
N GLU A 390 -6.14 26.36 -11.51
CA GLU A 390 -4.84 26.48 -12.20
C GLU A 390 -4.83 25.98 -13.65
N PHE A 391 -5.79 25.13 -14.03
CA PHE A 391 -5.89 24.56 -15.38
C PHE A 391 -7.22 24.87 -16.07
N GLY A 392 -8.11 25.63 -15.41
CA GLY A 392 -9.41 26.01 -15.98
C GLY A 392 -10.22 24.78 -16.42
N LEU A 393 -10.24 23.73 -15.59
CA LEU A 393 -11.15 22.61 -15.81
C LEU A 393 -12.55 23.01 -15.32
N ASP A 394 -13.59 22.64 -16.06
CA ASP A 394 -14.96 22.80 -15.59
C ASP A 394 -15.26 21.87 -14.40
N PRO A 395 -16.30 22.13 -13.59
CA PRO A 395 -16.61 21.34 -12.40
C PRO A 395 -16.80 19.84 -12.66
N SER A 396 -17.36 19.46 -13.82
CA SER A 396 -17.63 18.06 -14.17
C SER A 396 -16.34 17.32 -14.53
N THR A 397 -15.50 17.94 -15.37
CA THR A 397 -14.18 17.39 -15.72
C THR A 397 -13.25 17.35 -14.51
N ALA A 398 -13.29 18.36 -13.63
CA ALA A 398 -12.51 18.39 -12.40
C ALA A 398 -12.89 17.25 -11.43
N GLU A 399 -14.19 16.92 -11.34
CA GLU A 399 -14.68 15.78 -10.56
C GLU A 399 -14.14 14.45 -11.12
N LYS A 400 -14.27 14.24 -12.44
CA LYS A 400 -13.71 13.05 -13.14
C LYS A 400 -12.20 12.96 -12.95
N PHE A 401 -11.49 14.08 -13.07
CA PHE A 401 -10.04 14.14 -12.89
C PHE A 401 -9.63 13.74 -11.48
N ALA A 402 -10.32 14.26 -10.45
CA ALA A 402 -10.01 13.95 -9.07
C ALA A 402 -10.25 12.46 -8.73
N GLN A 403 -11.05 11.74 -9.53
CA GLN A 403 -11.32 10.31 -9.40
C GLN A 403 -10.29 9.41 -10.11
N ILE A 404 -9.35 9.96 -10.89
CA ILE A 404 -8.30 9.19 -11.58
C ILE A 404 -7.47 8.40 -10.56
N THR A 405 -7.32 7.10 -10.80
CA THR A 405 -6.49 6.20 -10.00
C THR A 405 -5.14 5.96 -10.67
N LEU A 406 -4.05 6.24 -9.96
CA LEU A 406 -2.69 6.07 -10.47
C LEU A 406 -2.10 4.70 -10.12
N GLU A 407 -1.14 4.25 -10.94
CA GLU A 407 -0.43 2.98 -10.76
C GLU A 407 0.34 2.95 -9.42
N LYS A 408 0.16 1.88 -8.64
CA LYS A 408 0.83 1.71 -7.34
C LYS A 408 2.29 1.29 -7.50
N GLY A 409 3.06 1.61 -6.46
CA GLY A 409 4.41 1.11 -6.28
C GLY A 409 5.49 2.09 -6.70
N TYR A 410 6.72 1.61 -6.64
CA TYR A 410 7.92 2.37 -6.91
C TYR A 410 8.80 1.58 -7.88
N ILE A 411 9.54 2.28 -8.72
CA ILE A 411 10.60 1.66 -9.50
C ILE A 411 11.89 1.57 -8.66
N ARG A 412 12.92 0.85 -9.13
CA ARG A 412 14.18 0.69 -8.38
C ARG A 412 15.06 1.96 -8.36
N LEU A 413 14.76 2.91 -9.25
CA LEU A 413 15.56 4.12 -9.47
C LEU A 413 14.90 5.36 -8.87
N SER A 414 15.69 6.38 -8.52
CA SER A 414 15.23 7.70 -8.11
C SER A 414 14.90 8.58 -9.33
N ILE A 415 14.21 9.70 -9.09
CA ILE A 415 13.98 10.70 -10.15
C ILE A 415 15.31 11.28 -10.63
N ALA A 416 16.29 11.49 -9.73
CA ALA A 416 17.62 11.98 -10.08
C ALA A 416 18.32 11.03 -11.06
N ALA A 417 18.29 9.73 -10.77
CA ALA A 417 18.88 8.73 -11.64
C ALA A 417 18.24 8.72 -13.03
N LEU A 418 16.90 8.77 -13.07
CA LEU A 418 16.17 8.80 -14.33
C LEU A 418 16.46 10.03 -15.18
N LYS A 419 16.67 11.21 -14.57
CA LYS A 419 17.01 12.43 -15.31
C LYS A 419 18.34 12.31 -16.06
N LYS A 420 19.32 11.57 -15.52
CA LYS A 420 20.61 11.30 -16.18
C LYS A 420 20.50 10.19 -17.23
N LEU A 421 19.70 9.15 -16.97
CA LEU A 421 19.59 7.98 -17.84
C LEU A 421 18.69 8.17 -19.07
N ILE A 422 17.55 8.84 -18.92
CA ILE A 422 16.55 8.95 -20.00
C ILE A 422 17.11 9.60 -21.26
N PRO A 423 17.89 10.70 -21.22
CA PRO A 423 18.45 11.29 -22.44
C PRO A 423 19.25 10.30 -23.29
N LEU A 424 20.08 9.45 -22.67
CA LEU A 424 20.85 8.41 -23.36
C LEU A 424 19.92 7.31 -23.91
N MET A 425 18.90 6.92 -23.13
CA MET A 425 17.94 5.91 -23.56
C MET A 425 17.04 6.41 -24.70
N GLU A 426 16.74 7.71 -24.79
CA GLU A 426 16.02 8.30 -25.91
C GLU A 426 16.86 8.25 -27.20
N GLN A 427 18.18 8.37 -27.10
CA GLN A 427 19.09 8.22 -28.23
C GLN A 427 19.22 6.77 -28.73
N GLY A 428 18.87 5.79 -27.90
CA GLY A 428 18.87 4.37 -28.29
C GLY A 428 19.71 3.47 -27.42
N SER A 429 20.45 4.03 -26.45
CA SER A 429 21.24 3.23 -25.52
C SER A 429 20.33 2.31 -24.68
N PRO A 430 20.55 0.97 -24.70
CA PRO A 430 19.92 0.07 -23.75
C PRO A 430 20.26 0.47 -22.31
N PHE A 431 19.40 0.11 -21.35
CA PHE A 431 19.52 0.58 -19.96
C PHE A 431 20.89 0.27 -19.31
N GLU A 432 21.40 -0.95 -19.46
CA GLU A 432 22.71 -1.32 -18.88
C GLU A 432 23.87 -0.60 -19.57
N THR A 433 23.77 -0.36 -20.87
CA THR A 433 24.75 0.46 -21.61
C THR A 433 24.71 1.91 -21.15
N ALA A 434 23.52 2.51 -21.03
CA ALA A 434 23.33 3.87 -20.53
C ALA A 434 23.87 4.05 -19.10
N LYS A 435 23.73 3.02 -18.24
CA LYS A 435 24.35 3.01 -16.91
C LYS A 435 25.87 3.08 -16.97
N ARG A 436 26.51 2.27 -17.84
CA ARG A 436 27.97 2.24 -17.98
C ARG A 436 28.54 3.51 -18.63
N GLN A 437 27.74 4.19 -19.46
CA GLN A 437 28.11 5.47 -20.07
C GLN A 437 28.19 6.63 -19.06
N ILE A 438 27.55 6.48 -17.88
CA ILE A 438 27.62 7.48 -16.81
C ILE A 438 28.77 7.08 -15.86
N PRO A 439 29.88 7.84 -15.79
CA PRO A 439 31.08 7.44 -15.04
C PRO A 439 30.80 7.12 -13.57
N GLU A 440 30.01 7.95 -12.90
CA GLU A 440 29.60 7.82 -11.50
C GLU A 440 28.91 6.47 -11.22
N TYR A 441 28.12 5.97 -12.16
CA TYR A 441 27.40 4.70 -12.02
C TYR A 441 28.28 3.52 -12.40
N ASN A 442 29.12 3.68 -13.43
CA ASN A 442 30.03 2.62 -13.85
C ASN A 442 31.02 2.25 -12.73
N GLN A 443 31.61 3.25 -12.06
CA GLN A 443 32.51 3.06 -10.92
C GLN A 443 31.82 2.32 -9.76
N ARG A 444 30.51 2.53 -9.59
CA ARG A 444 29.71 1.90 -8.55
C ARG A 444 29.38 0.44 -8.86
N LEU A 445 29.29 0.07 -10.13
CA LEU A 445 29.05 -1.30 -10.59
C LEU A 445 30.28 -2.21 -10.43
N SER A 446 31.47 -1.63 -10.42
CA SER A 446 32.75 -2.35 -10.35
C SER A 446 33.25 -2.64 -8.92
N PHE A 447 32.46 -2.38 -7.88
CA PHE A 447 33.00 -2.35 -6.52
C PHE A 447 33.04 -3.73 -5.83
N THR A 448 34.24 -4.07 -5.34
CA THR A 448 34.56 -5.19 -4.45
C THR A 448 34.59 -4.71 -3.00
N CYS A 449 33.98 -5.46 -2.07
CA CYS A 449 34.16 -5.17 -0.64
C CYS A 449 35.57 -5.60 -0.20
N GLU A 450 36.16 -4.89 0.76
CA GLU A 450 37.40 -5.35 1.39
C GLU A 450 37.19 -6.75 2.00
N PRO A 451 38.06 -7.72 1.68
CA PRO A 451 37.99 -9.05 2.28
C PRO A 451 38.13 -8.95 3.79
N LYS A 452 37.17 -9.52 4.53
CA LYS A 452 37.23 -9.62 6.00
C LYS A 452 37.69 -11.00 6.42
N GLU A 453 38.34 -11.08 7.59
CA GLU A 453 38.79 -12.34 8.15
C GLU A 453 37.62 -13.28 8.53
N PHE A 454 36.54 -12.70 9.04
CA PHE A 454 35.32 -13.39 9.43
C PHE A 454 34.10 -12.74 8.78
N LEU A 455 33.00 -13.51 8.64
CA LEU A 455 31.74 -12.96 8.17
C LEU A 455 31.20 -11.93 9.18
N PRO A 456 30.94 -10.69 8.74
CA PRO A 456 30.40 -9.64 9.60
C PRO A 456 28.94 -9.91 9.98
N PRO A 457 28.42 -9.27 11.05
CA PRO A 457 27.02 -9.33 11.42
C PRO A 457 26.08 -9.02 10.25
N VAL A 458 24.93 -9.71 10.20
CA VAL A 458 23.92 -9.52 9.14
C VAL A 458 23.31 -8.11 9.15
N LEU A 459 23.35 -7.42 10.30
CA LEU A 459 22.89 -6.03 10.41
C LEU A 459 23.87 -5.08 9.72
N ASP A 460 25.16 -5.22 9.99
CA ASP A 460 26.22 -4.45 9.35
C ASP A 460 26.24 -4.70 7.83
N THR A 461 26.01 -5.94 7.38
CA THR A 461 25.85 -6.23 5.95
C THR A 461 24.55 -5.67 5.37
N ASN A 462 23.49 -5.54 6.15
CA ASN A 462 22.25 -4.90 5.72
C ASN A 462 22.42 -3.39 5.57
N GLU A 463 23.12 -2.72 6.49
CA GLU A 463 23.43 -1.28 6.39
C GLU A 463 24.34 -1.02 5.20
N PHE A 464 25.40 -1.83 5.05
CA PHE A 464 26.28 -1.77 3.89
C PHE A 464 25.54 -2.06 2.57
N SER A 465 24.70 -3.09 2.53
CA SER A 465 23.89 -3.42 1.34
C SER A 465 22.86 -2.34 1.02
N ALA A 466 22.28 -1.70 2.05
CA ALA A 466 21.36 -0.57 1.88
C ALA A 466 22.08 0.62 1.26
N GLU A 467 23.25 0.97 1.81
CA GLU A 467 24.06 2.09 1.33
C GLU A 467 24.55 1.85 -0.11
N LYS A 468 24.98 0.63 -0.43
CA LYS A 468 25.60 0.30 -1.71
C LYS A 468 24.60 -0.03 -2.81
N SER A 469 23.63 -0.88 -2.53
CA SER A 469 22.68 -1.42 -3.53
C SER A 469 21.22 -1.01 -3.30
N GLY A 470 20.92 -0.29 -2.21
CA GLY A 470 19.54 0.02 -1.81
C GLY A 470 18.73 -1.21 -1.39
N LEU A 471 19.37 -2.37 -1.17
CA LEU A 471 18.74 -3.60 -0.74
C LEU A 471 18.87 -3.76 0.77
N THR A 472 17.75 -4.10 1.42
CA THR A 472 17.71 -4.43 2.85
C THR A 472 16.99 -5.74 3.02
N ILE A 473 17.60 -6.68 3.75
CA ILE A 473 16.96 -7.94 4.10
C ILE A 473 16.05 -7.69 5.28
N ARG A 474 14.73 -7.74 5.04
CA ARG A 474 13.68 -7.50 6.05
C ARG A 474 12.89 -8.76 6.41
N ASN A 475 13.11 -9.86 5.70
CA ASN A 475 12.43 -11.12 5.99
C ASN A 475 13.07 -11.74 7.25
N PRO A 476 12.34 -11.87 8.37
CA PRO A 476 12.90 -12.40 9.62
C PRO A 476 13.41 -13.84 9.49
N MET A 477 12.83 -14.66 8.61
CA MET A 477 13.32 -16.01 8.34
C MET A 477 14.69 -15.97 7.69
N VAL A 478 14.84 -15.17 6.63
CA VAL A 478 16.12 -14.99 5.91
C VAL A 478 17.17 -14.39 6.84
N THR A 479 16.81 -13.36 7.62
CA THR A 479 17.73 -12.74 8.59
C THR A 479 18.22 -13.75 9.63
N ARG A 480 17.35 -14.62 10.14
CA ARG A 480 17.74 -15.67 11.10
C ARG A 480 18.65 -16.72 10.46
N ALA A 481 18.31 -17.20 9.26
CA ALA A 481 19.12 -18.18 8.53
C ALA A 481 20.53 -17.64 8.23
N LEU A 482 20.65 -16.40 7.76
CA LEU A 482 21.94 -15.76 7.52
C LEU A 482 22.74 -15.52 8.81
N ALA A 483 22.07 -15.23 9.93
CA ALA A 483 22.74 -15.06 11.22
C ALA A 483 23.30 -16.38 11.75
N GLU A 484 22.59 -17.49 11.58
CA GLU A 484 23.08 -18.82 11.92
C GLU A 484 24.18 -19.27 10.95
N LEU A 485 24.05 -19.00 9.65
CA LEU A 485 25.11 -19.26 8.66
C LEU A 485 26.41 -18.58 9.07
N ARG A 486 26.35 -17.30 9.44
CA ARG A 486 27.50 -16.54 9.92
C ARG A 486 28.18 -17.25 11.11
N LYS A 487 27.39 -17.72 12.09
CA LYS A 487 27.93 -18.41 13.28
C LYS A 487 28.64 -19.71 12.89
N VAL A 488 28.02 -20.51 12.02
CA VAL A 488 28.59 -21.77 11.53
C VAL A 488 29.90 -21.50 10.80
N VAL A 489 29.89 -20.64 9.78
CA VAL A 489 31.10 -20.33 8.98
C VAL A 489 32.21 -19.78 9.86
N ASN A 490 31.93 -18.82 10.75
CA ASN A 490 32.96 -18.26 11.62
C ASN A 490 33.51 -19.28 12.63
N ALA A 491 32.69 -20.21 13.12
CA ALA A 491 33.15 -21.29 13.99
C ALA A 491 34.04 -22.29 13.23
N LEU A 492 33.70 -22.61 11.99
CA LEU A 492 34.52 -23.46 11.12
C LEU A 492 35.85 -22.80 10.80
N ILE A 493 35.87 -21.51 10.47
CA ILE A 493 37.11 -20.76 10.25
C ILE A 493 38.01 -20.79 11.49
N LYS A 494 37.43 -20.59 12.68
CA LYS A 494 38.20 -20.65 13.95
C LYS A 494 38.78 -22.02 14.24
N ARG A 495 38.08 -23.10 13.89
CA ARG A 495 38.47 -24.47 14.22
C ARG A 495 39.39 -25.12 13.18
N TYR A 496 39.15 -24.85 11.90
CA TYR A 496 39.80 -25.55 10.78
C TYR A 496 40.59 -24.62 9.84
N GLY A 497 40.59 -23.30 10.10
CA GLY A 497 41.20 -22.32 9.21
C GLY A 497 40.26 -21.87 8.07
N LYS A 498 40.74 -20.95 7.24
CA LYS A 498 39.94 -20.40 6.12
C LYS A 498 39.84 -21.42 5.00
N PRO A 499 38.63 -21.70 4.47
CA PRO A 499 38.48 -22.52 3.27
C PRO A 499 38.90 -21.72 2.02
N ASP A 500 39.42 -22.40 1.01
CA ASP A 500 39.77 -21.81 -0.29
C ASP A 500 38.53 -21.50 -1.12
N THR A 501 37.45 -22.25 -0.92
CA THR A 501 36.21 -22.08 -1.67
C THR A 501 35.01 -22.40 -0.79
N ILE A 502 33.97 -21.57 -0.88
CA ILE A 502 32.67 -21.82 -0.25
C ILE A 502 31.65 -22.08 -1.36
N ARG A 503 31.03 -23.25 -1.37
CA ARG A 503 29.93 -23.61 -2.27
C ARG A 503 28.63 -23.56 -1.50
N ILE A 504 27.68 -22.74 -1.94
CA ILE A 504 26.42 -22.51 -1.23
C ILE A 504 25.26 -22.99 -2.10
N GLU A 505 24.47 -23.92 -1.56
CA GLU A 505 23.16 -24.27 -2.05
C GLU A 505 22.09 -23.51 -1.25
N LEU A 506 21.10 -22.95 -1.96
CA LEU A 506 20.00 -22.20 -1.37
C LEU A 506 18.71 -22.98 -1.57
N ALA A 507 18.06 -23.38 -0.46
CA ALA A 507 16.77 -24.04 -0.52
C ALA A 507 15.74 -23.19 -1.30
N ARG A 508 14.96 -23.84 -2.17
CA ARG A 508 13.91 -23.19 -2.99
C ARG A 508 12.86 -22.47 -2.13
N GLU A 509 12.72 -22.87 -0.87
CA GLU A 509 11.77 -22.31 0.10
C GLU A 509 12.13 -20.90 0.55
N LEU A 510 13.43 -20.60 0.74
CA LEU A 510 13.92 -19.26 1.05
C LEU A 510 13.62 -18.24 -0.07
N LYS A 511 13.37 -18.73 -1.31
CA LYS A 511 13.03 -17.90 -2.48
C LYS A 511 11.54 -17.58 -2.58
N LYS A 512 10.65 -18.26 -1.84
CA LYS A 512 9.19 -18.06 -1.98
C LYS A 512 8.74 -16.85 -1.17
N ILE A 513 8.19 -15.84 -1.85
CA ILE A 513 7.40 -14.77 -1.24
C ILE A 513 5.93 -15.20 -1.36
N LYS A 514 5.13 -15.00 -0.30
CA LYS A 514 3.69 -15.31 -0.13
C LYS A 514 2.75 -15.10 -1.33
N LYS A 515 3.17 -14.39 -2.39
CA LYS A 515 2.39 -14.12 -3.61
C LYS A 515 2.51 -15.16 -4.74
N SER A 516 3.45 -16.11 -4.69
CA SER A 516 3.62 -17.09 -5.79
C SER A 516 2.80 -18.37 -5.63
N ALA A 517 2.00 -18.52 -4.58
CA ALA A 517 1.18 -19.72 -4.32
C ALA A 517 -0.30 -19.60 -4.78
N LYS A 518 -0.63 -18.60 -5.61
CA LYS A 518 -1.98 -18.40 -6.19
C LYS A 518 -1.99 -18.47 -7.73
N LYS A 519 -1.04 -19.16 -8.34
CA LYS A 519 -1.11 -19.53 -9.76
C LYS A 519 -0.99 -21.02 -9.91
#